data_AF-A0AAI9HLV5-F1
#
_entry.id   AF-A0AAI9HLV5-F1
#
_cell.length_a   1.000
_cell.length_b   1.000
_cell.length_c   1.000
_cell.angle_alpha   90.00
_cell.angle_beta   90.00
_cell.angle_gamma   90.00
#
_symmetry.space_group_name_H-M   'P 1'
#
loop_
_entity.id
_entity.type
_entity.pdbx_description
1 polymer ?
#
loop_
_entity_poly.entity_id
_entity_poly.type
_entity_poly.pdbx_seq_one_letter_code
_entity_poly.pdbx_strand_id
1 'polypeptide(L)'
;MKRVSQMTALALALGLACASSWAAETAQTLTLDQLQQKQGAAIDTRQSAFYNGWPQSLNGPSGHEPSALNLSAAWLDKMNDEQLSAWVQSHQLKTDAPVALYGSDNDIQAVKARLQKVGVNHISTLSDALTDPARLQRLPHFEQLVYPQWLHDLQQGKNVTAKPAGDWKVIEAAWGAPKLYLLSHIPGAGYIDTNEVESEPLWNKVSDAQLKAMLAKHGIRHDTTVILYGRDVYAAARVAQIMLYAGVKDVRLLDGGWQTWSDSGLPVERGTPPTVKPEPDFGVKIPAQPQLMLDMEQARGLLHRQDASLVSIRSWPEFVGTTSGYSYIKPKGEIAGARWGHAGSDSTHMEDFHNPDGTMRSADDIAAMWKQWNILPNQQVSFYCGTGWRASETFMYARAMGWKNVSVYDGGWYEWSSNPKNPVASGERGPDASK
;
A
#
# COMPACT_ATOMS: atom_id res chain seq x y z
N MET A 1 11.56 -97.04 -11.40
CA MET A 1 11.54 -95.68 -11.99
C MET A 1 10.27 -95.52 -12.81
N LYS A 2 9.49 -94.50 -12.45
CA LYS A 2 8.52 -93.69 -13.20
C LYS A 2 7.59 -94.35 -14.23
N ARG A 3 6.29 -94.20 -13.97
CA ARG A 3 5.23 -94.01 -14.97
C ARG A 3 4.42 -92.74 -14.65
N VAL A 4 3.73 -92.27 -15.69
CA VAL A 4 2.60 -91.33 -15.74
C VAL A 4 3.01 -89.85 -15.74
N SER A 5 2.98 -89.09 -16.84
CA SER A 5 1.97 -88.79 -17.89
C SER A 5 0.90 -87.76 -17.47
N GLN A 6 1.07 -86.56 -18.04
CA GLN A 6 0.15 -85.47 -18.36
C GLN A 6 -1.35 -85.60 -17.99
N MET A 7 -1.91 -84.52 -17.42
CA MET A 7 -3.12 -83.86 -17.96
C MET A 7 -3.16 -82.38 -17.52
N THR A 8 -3.34 -81.53 -18.51
CA THR A 8 -3.43 -80.07 -18.48
C THR A 8 -4.81 -79.64 -17.95
N ALA A 9 -4.85 -78.78 -16.93
CA ALA A 9 -6.06 -78.11 -16.46
C ALA A 9 -5.92 -76.60 -16.61
N LEU A 10 -6.92 -76.04 -17.28
CA LEU A 10 -7.17 -74.65 -17.62
C LEU A 10 -7.29 -73.79 -16.34
N ALA A 11 -6.54 -72.69 -16.23
CA ALA A 11 -6.76 -71.67 -15.22
C ALA A 11 -6.95 -70.30 -15.90
N LEU A 12 -8.22 -69.97 -16.15
CA LEU A 12 -8.69 -68.59 -16.30
C LEU A 12 -8.51 -67.91 -14.94
N ALA A 13 -7.64 -66.91 -14.86
CA ALA A 13 -7.62 -65.97 -13.75
C ALA A 13 -7.73 -64.55 -14.32
N LEU A 14 -8.93 -64.00 -14.09
CA LEU A 14 -9.35 -62.61 -14.28
C LEU A 14 -8.25 -61.61 -13.91
N GLY A 15 -7.61 -61.03 -14.92
CA GLY A 15 -6.95 -59.74 -14.81
C GLY A 15 -8.01 -58.63 -14.88
N LEU A 16 -8.65 -58.33 -13.75
CA LEU A 16 -9.32 -57.05 -13.57
C LEU A 16 -8.24 -55.97 -13.56
N ALA A 17 -7.93 -55.44 -14.73
CA ALA A 17 -7.22 -54.19 -14.87
C ALA A 17 -8.13 -53.09 -14.31
N CYS A 18 -7.98 -52.79 -13.02
CA CYS A 18 -8.30 -51.47 -12.50
C CYS A 18 -7.33 -50.50 -13.17
N ALA A 19 -7.67 -50.06 -14.38
CA ALA A 19 -7.15 -48.83 -14.92
C ALA A 19 -7.68 -47.72 -14.02
N SER A 20 -6.93 -47.38 -12.98
CA SER A 20 -7.03 -46.08 -12.35
C SER A 20 -6.69 -45.07 -13.44
N SER A 21 -7.74 -44.55 -14.08
CA SER A 21 -7.64 -43.32 -14.84
C SER A 21 -7.23 -42.25 -13.84
N TRP A 22 -5.92 -42.05 -13.68
CA TRP A 22 -5.39 -40.74 -13.38
C TRP A 22 -5.78 -39.89 -14.58
N ALA A 23 -7.02 -39.40 -14.57
CA ALA A 23 -7.35 -38.22 -15.32
C ALA A 23 -6.36 -37.19 -14.81
N ALA A 24 -5.33 -36.90 -15.61
CA ALA A 24 -4.71 -35.60 -15.54
C ALA A 24 -5.88 -34.64 -15.78
N GLU A 25 -6.47 -34.14 -14.70
CA GLU A 25 -7.49 -33.11 -14.74
C GLU A 25 -6.88 -31.99 -15.56
N THR A 26 -7.30 -31.89 -16.82
CA THR A 26 -6.99 -30.76 -17.67
C THR A 26 -7.33 -29.53 -16.86
N ALA A 27 -6.33 -28.69 -16.59
CA ALA A 27 -6.50 -27.50 -15.79
C ALA A 27 -7.73 -26.76 -16.30
N GLN A 28 -8.77 -26.68 -15.47
CA GLN A 28 -10.00 -26.03 -15.85
C GLN A 28 -9.64 -24.56 -16.11
N THR A 29 -9.94 -24.08 -17.32
CA THR A 29 -9.67 -22.69 -17.72
C THR A 29 -11.00 -21.97 -17.89
N LEU A 30 -11.01 -20.68 -17.61
CA LEU A 30 -12.14 -19.78 -17.84
C LEU A 30 -11.62 -18.52 -18.52
N THR A 31 -12.41 -17.96 -19.44
CA THR A 31 -12.21 -16.56 -19.86
C THR A 31 -12.83 -15.60 -18.85
N LEU A 32 -12.46 -14.32 -18.89
CA LEU A 32 -13.07 -13.30 -18.02
C LEU A 32 -14.60 -13.25 -18.16
N ASP A 33 -15.11 -13.28 -19.40
CA ASP A 33 -16.55 -13.28 -19.66
C ASP A 33 -17.25 -14.48 -19.01
N GLN A 34 -16.66 -15.67 -19.12
CA GLN A 34 -17.21 -16.89 -18.51
C GLN A 34 -17.17 -16.81 -16.97
N LEU A 35 -16.12 -16.23 -16.41
CA LEU A 35 -15.99 -16.04 -14.98
C LEU A 35 -17.06 -15.08 -14.44
N GLN A 36 -17.28 -13.95 -15.14
CA GLN A 36 -18.29 -12.96 -14.77
C GLN A 36 -19.71 -13.51 -14.89
N GLN A 37 -20.03 -14.27 -15.95
CA GLN A 37 -21.32 -14.94 -16.10
C GLN A 37 -21.63 -15.90 -14.94
N LYS A 38 -20.59 -16.49 -14.34
CA LYS A 38 -20.71 -17.38 -13.18
C LYS A 38 -20.59 -16.66 -11.83
N GLN A 39 -20.53 -15.32 -11.82
CA GLN A 39 -20.30 -14.51 -10.62
C GLN A 39 -19.05 -14.95 -9.85
N GLY A 40 -18.00 -15.33 -10.57
CA GLY A 40 -16.72 -15.74 -10.01
C GLY A 40 -15.78 -14.57 -9.71
N ALA A 41 -14.64 -14.88 -9.12
CA ALA A 41 -13.60 -13.91 -8.77
C ALA A 41 -12.29 -14.21 -9.51
N ALA A 42 -11.68 -13.18 -10.09
CA ALA A 42 -10.32 -13.26 -10.61
C ALA A 42 -9.33 -12.96 -9.48
N ILE A 43 -8.19 -13.65 -9.43
CA ILE A 43 -7.10 -13.37 -8.48
C ILE A 43 -5.80 -13.22 -9.26
N ASP A 44 -5.21 -12.03 -9.18
CA ASP A 44 -3.87 -11.72 -9.65
C ASP A 44 -2.85 -12.21 -8.62
N THR A 45 -1.99 -13.15 -9.03
CA THR A 45 -0.97 -13.73 -8.15
C THR A 45 0.37 -13.00 -8.21
N ARG A 46 0.48 -11.94 -9.00
CA ARG A 46 1.68 -11.12 -9.13
C ARG A 46 1.84 -10.18 -7.93
N GLN A 47 3.04 -9.61 -7.79
CA GLN A 47 3.32 -8.57 -6.81
C GLN A 47 2.40 -7.36 -6.98
N SER A 48 2.07 -6.69 -5.87
CA SER A 48 1.20 -5.51 -5.85
C SER A 48 1.65 -4.41 -6.80
N ALA A 49 2.96 -4.22 -7.01
CA ALA A 49 3.47 -3.26 -8.00
C ALA A 49 2.84 -3.47 -9.40
N PHE A 50 2.78 -4.71 -9.88
CA PHE A 50 2.24 -5.03 -11.21
C PHE A 50 0.71 -4.97 -11.26
N TYR A 51 0.07 -5.46 -10.19
CA TYR A 51 -1.37 -5.28 -9.99
C TYR A 51 -1.75 -3.80 -10.02
N ASN A 52 -1.01 -2.95 -9.31
CA ASN A 52 -1.26 -1.51 -9.19
C ASN A 52 -1.10 -0.76 -10.51
N GLY A 53 -0.33 -1.28 -11.47
CA GLY A 53 -0.21 -0.67 -12.80
C GLY A 53 1.18 -0.71 -13.42
N TRP A 54 2.23 -1.08 -12.66
CA TRP A 54 3.56 -1.19 -13.24
C TRP A 54 3.58 -2.30 -14.29
N PRO A 55 4.05 -2.03 -15.52
CA PRO A 55 4.12 -3.09 -16.53
C PRO A 55 5.36 -3.95 -16.28
N GLN A 56 5.23 -5.27 -16.48
CA GLN A 56 6.33 -6.24 -16.31
C GLN A 56 7.43 -6.09 -17.38
N SER A 57 7.12 -5.43 -18.49
CA SER A 57 8.04 -5.06 -19.56
C SER A 57 7.76 -3.64 -20.03
N LEU A 58 8.74 -2.98 -20.65
CA LEU A 58 8.56 -1.63 -21.16
C LEU A 58 7.41 -1.61 -22.19
N ASN A 59 6.42 -0.74 -21.99
CA ASN A 59 5.20 -0.64 -22.80
C ASN A 59 4.28 -1.88 -22.79
N GLY A 60 4.47 -2.80 -21.86
CA GLY A 60 3.59 -3.96 -21.68
C GLY A 60 2.24 -3.62 -21.04
N PRO A 61 1.37 -4.63 -20.83
CA PRO A 61 0.10 -4.46 -20.13
C PRO A 61 0.29 -3.82 -18.74
N SER A 62 -0.60 -2.90 -18.38
CA SER A 62 -0.50 -2.08 -17.16
C SER A 62 -1.77 -2.25 -16.33
N GLY A 63 -1.66 -2.97 -15.22
CA GLY A 63 -2.76 -3.19 -14.29
C GLY A 63 -3.23 -4.64 -14.20
N HIS A 64 -4.45 -4.80 -13.71
CA HIS A 64 -5.13 -6.05 -13.39
C HIS A 64 -6.49 -6.13 -14.11
N GLU A 65 -7.05 -7.34 -14.19
CA GLU A 65 -8.39 -7.54 -14.75
C GLU A 65 -9.48 -6.87 -13.90
N PRO A 66 -10.61 -6.44 -14.50
CA PRO A 66 -11.70 -5.81 -13.76
C PRO A 66 -12.16 -6.61 -12.53
N SER A 67 -12.20 -5.94 -11.37
CA SER A 67 -12.58 -6.52 -10.08
C SER A 67 -11.72 -7.70 -9.62
N ALA A 68 -10.52 -7.88 -10.20
CA ALA A 68 -9.59 -8.90 -9.71
C ALA A 68 -9.10 -8.55 -8.31
N LEU A 69 -8.93 -9.57 -7.47
CA LEU A 69 -8.27 -9.44 -6.17
C LEU A 69 -6.75 -9.60 -6.36
N ASN A 70 -5.95 -9.06 -5.44
CA ASN A 70 -4.52 -9.36 -5.41
C ASN A 70 -4.21 -10.32 -4.25
N LEU A 71 -3.60 -11.46 -4.56
CA LEU A 71 -3.01 -12.38 -3.58
C LEU A 71 -1.64 -12.82 -4.13
N SER A 72 -0.62 -11.99 -3.91
CA SER A 72 0.72 -12.26 -4.40
C SER A 72 1.27 -13.56 -3.80
N ALA A 73 1.88 -14.39 -4.64
CA ALA A 73 2.57 -15.59 -4.15
C ALA A 73 3.69 -15.27 -3.16
N ALA A 74 4.31 -14.09 -3.27
CA ALA A 74 5.37 -13.61 -2.38
C ALA A 74 4.88 -13.25 -0.96
N TRP A 75 3.57 -13.28 -0.70
CA TRP A 75 3.01 -13.05 0.63
C TRP A 75 2.76 -14.34 1.41
N LEU A 76 2.75 -15.48 0.73
CA LEU A 76 2.25 -16.73 1.29
C LEU A 76 3.09 -17.21 2.48
N ASP A 77 4.40 -16.99 2.49
CA ASP A 77 5.29 -17.33 3.61
C ASP A 77 5.08 -16.42 4.84
N LYS A 78 4.54 -15.22 4.62
CA LYS A 78 4.18 -14.24 5.67
C LYS A 78 2.72 -14.35 6.12
N MET A 79 1.92 -15.23 5.50
CA MET A 79 0.52 -15.47 5.87
C MET A 79 0.34 -16.88 6.43
N ASN A 80 -0.06 -16.98 7.69
CA ASN A 80 -0.53 -18.25 8.24
C ASN A 80 -1.94 -18.62 7.70
N ASP A 81 -2.43 -19.82 8.02
CA ASP A 81 -3.73 -20.29 7.50
C ASP A 81 -4.92 -19.48 8.03
N GLU A 82 -4.84 -18.91 9.24
CA GLU A 82 -5.88 -18.05 9.81
C GLU A 82 -5.95 -16.70 9.10
N GLN A 83 -4.81 -16.08 8.82
CA GLN A 83 -4.70 -14.83 8.06
C GLN A 83 -5.19 -15.02 6.63
N LEU A 84 -4.85 -16.14 5.98
CA LEU A 84 -5.35 -16.45 4.65
C LEU A 84 -6.87 -16.70 4.67
N SER A 85 -7.38 -17.41 5.67
CA SER A 85 -8.83 -17.61 5.84
C SER A 85 -9.57 -16.29 6.07
N ALA A 86 -8.99 -15.39 6.87
CA ALA A 86 -9.53 -14.05 7.09
C ALA A 86 -9.51 -13.21 5.81
N TRP A 87 -8.47 -13.32 4.99
CA TRP A 87 -8.40 -12.69 3.66
C TRP A 87 -9.48 -13.23 2.72
N VAL A 88 -9.70 -14.56 2.68
CA VAL A 88 -10.76 -15.17 1.87
C VAL A 88 -12.15 -14.66 2.31
N GLN A 89 -12.38 -14.58 3.63
CA GLN A 89 -13.63 -14.08 4.20
C GLN A 89 -13.85 -12.59 3.94
N SER A 90 -12.84 -11.74 4.09
CA SER A 90 -12.95 -10.30 3.88
C SER A 90 -13.31 -9.94 2.43
N HIS A 91 -12.85 -10.75 1.48
CA HIS A 91 -13.18 -10.64 0.05
C HIS A 91 -14.45 -11.41 -0.35
N GLN A 92 -15.17 -11.99 0.61
CA GLN A 92 -16.45 -12.69 0.38
C GLN A 92 -16.33 -13.82 -0.66
N LEU A 93 -15.15 -14.45 -0.75
CA LEU A 93 -14.94 -15.59 -1.63
C LEU A 93 -15.72 -16.79 -1.09
N LYS A 94 -16.85 -17.08 -1.72
CA LYS A 94 -17.69 -18.24 -1.38
C LYS A 94 -16.91 -19.51 -1.75
N THR A 95 -16.96 -20.53 -0.88
CA THR A 95 -16.27 -21.81 -1.07
C THR A 95 -16.61 -22.49 -2.41
N ASP A 96 -17.84 -22.29 -2.89
CA ASP A 96 -18.38 -22.93 -4.10
C ASP A 96 -18.33 -22.01 -5.35
N ALA A 97 -17.96 -20.73 -5.20
CA ALA A 97 -17.89 -19.81 -6.34
C ALA A 97 -16.61 -20.09 -7.17
N PRO A 98 -16.68 -19.95 -8.51
CA PRO A 98 -15.51 -20.15 -9.34
C PRO A 98 -14.48 -19.04 -9.09
N VAL A 99 -13.24 -19.46 -8.87
CA VAL A 99 -12.07 -18.59 -8.76
C VAL A 99 -11.17 -18.84 -9.96
N ALA A 100 -10.68 -17.80 -10.63
CA ALA A 100 -9.72 -17.93 -11.72
C ALA A 100 -8.42 -17.17 -11.38
N LEU A 101 -7.30 -17.89 -11.34
CA LEU A 101 -5.98 -17.32 -11.06
C LEU A 101 -5.27 -16.91 -12.35
N TYR A 102 -4.44 -15.86 -12.28
CA TYR A 102 -3.48 -15.53 -13.33
C TYR A 102 -2.20 -14.91 -12.76
N GLY A 103 -1.11 -15.07 -13.48
CA GLY A 103 0.26 -14.72 -13.07
C GLY A 103 1.26 -15.68 -13.72
N SER A 104 2.44 -15.86 -13.12
CA SER A 104 3.36 -16.90 -13.57
C SER A 104 2.84 -18.29 -13.16
N ASP A 105 3.19 -19.34 -13.91
CA ASP A 105 2.77 -20.71 -13.57
C ASP A 105 3.14 -21.10 -12.14
N ASN A 106 4.34 -20.72 -11.68
CA ASN A 106 4.80 -20.99 -10.32
C ASN A 106 3.94 -20.28 -9.27
N ASP A 107 3.62 -19.00 -9.49
CA ASP A 107 2.81 -18.22 -8.57
C ASP A 107 1.37 -18.76 -8.51
N ILE A 108 0.80 -19.13 -9.67
CA ILE A 108 -0.52 -19.76 -9.77
C ILE A 108 -0.54 -21.06 -8.96
N GLN A 109 0.44 -21.94 -9.11
CA GLN A 109 0.47 -23.20 -8.36
C GLN A 109 0.62 -22.97 -6.84
N ALA A 110 1.47 -22.03 -6.43
CA ALA A 110 1.67 -21.71 -5.02
C ALA A 110 0.39 -21.16 -4.36
N VAL A 111 -0.26 -20.19 -5.01
CA VAL A 111 -1.52 -19.61 -4.52
C VAL A 111 -2.65 -20.63 -4.53
N LYS A 112 -2.79 -21.42 -5.62
CA LYS A 112 -3.79 -22.50 -5.71
C LYS A 112 -3.67 -23.47 -4.54
N ALA A 113 -2.47 -23.97 -4.25
CA ALA A 113 -2.26 -24.92 -3.16
C ALA A 113 -2.68 -24.35 -1.79
N ARG A 114 -2.38 -23.07 -1.54
CA ARG A 114 -2.75 -22.38 -0.29
C ARG A 114 -4.24 -22.12 -0.17
N LEU A 115 -4.89 -21.69 -1.25
CA LEU A 115 -6.35 -21.48 -1.29
C LEU A 115 -7.13 -22.78 -1.09
N GLN A 116 -6.69 -23.88 -1.69
CA GLN A 116 -7.30 -25.21 -1.48
C GLN A 116 -7.20 -25.66 -0.02
N LYS A 117 -6.07 -25.38 0.63
CA LYS A 117 -5.86 -25.72 2.05
C LYS A 117 -6.85 -25.01 2.99
N VAL A 118 -7.31 -23.81 2.63
CA VAL A 118 -8.32 -23.05 3.39
C VAL A 118 -9.75 -23.20 2.83
N GLY A 119 -9.98 -24.19 1.96
CA GLY A 119 -11.32 -24.60 1.53
C GLY A 119 -11.84 -23.98 0.24
N VAL A 120 -11.03 -23.25 -0.53
CA VAL A 120 -11.41 -22.75 -1.86
C VAL A 120 -11.07 -23.80 -2.91
N ASN A 121 -12.07 -24.52 -3.42
CA ASN A 121 -11.85 -25.73 -4.23
C ASN A 121 -12.07 -25.53 -5.73
N HIS A 122 -12.92 -24.58 -6.15
CA HIS A 122 -13.25 -24.34 -7.56
C HIS A 122 -12.28 -23.37 -8.23
N ILE A 123 -11.02 -23.78 -8.35
CA ILE A 123 -9.92 -22.93 -8.87
C ILE A 123 -9.56 -23.31 -10.30
N SER A 124 -9.72 -22.36 -11.21
CA SER A 124 -9.35 -22.39 -12.62
C SER A 124 -8.17 -21.44 -12.91
N THR A 125 -7.62 -21.51 -14.12
CA THR A 125 -6.74 -20.45 -14.65
C THR A 125 -7.54 -19.51 -15.54
N LEU A 126 -7.31 -18.20 -15.43
CA LEU A 126 -7.91 -17.19 -16.31
C LEU A 126 -7.13 -17.15 -17.64
N SER A 127 -7.70 -17.72 -18.70
CA SER A 127 -6.97 -18.04 -19.95
C SER A 127 -6.68 -16.84 -20.85
N ASP A 128 -7.49 -15.79 -20.75
CA ASP A 128 -7.36 -14.56 -21.52
C ASP A 128 -6.81 -13.38 -20.69
N ALA A 129 -6.26 -13.67 -19.50
CA ALA A 129 -5.72 -12.66 -18.61
C ALA A 129 -4.63 -11.81 -19.28
N LEU A 130 -4.71 -10.48 -19.12
CA LEU A 130 -3.74 -9.49 -19.62
C LEU A 130 -3.64 -9.41 -21.16
N THR A 131 -4.50 -10.12 -21.91
CA THR A 131 -4.46 -10.14 -23.38
C THR A 131 -5.08 -8.91 -24.03
N ASP A 132 -6.02 -8.25 -23.35
CA ASP A 132 -6.63 -6.99 -23.76
C ASP A 132 -6.21 -5.85 -22.81
N PRO A 133 -5.20 -5.04 -23.17
CA PRO A 133 -4.76 -3.93 -22.33
C PRO A 133 -5.83 -2.85 -22.10
N ALA A 134 -6.86 -2.76 -22.96
CA ALA A 134 -7.86 -1.69 -22.88
C ALA A 134 -8.86 -1.89 -21.72
N ARG A 135 -9.04 -3.13 -21.23
CA ARG A 135 -9.96 -3.44 -20.12
C ARG A 135 -9.30 -3.40 -18.74
N LEU A 136 -7.97 -3.36 -18.67
CA LEU A 136 -7.25 -3.42 -17.40
C LEU A 136 -7.54 -2.21 -16.51
N GLN A 137 -7.63 -2.47 -15.21
CA GLN A 137 -7.76 -1.48 -14.15
C GLN A 137 -6.39 -1.27 -13.48
N ARG A 138 -6.14 -0.07 -12.98
CA ARG A 138 -4.87 0.31 -12.33
C ARG A 138 -5.07 1.53 -11.44
N LEU A 139 -4.14 1.77 -10.54
CA LEU A 139 -4.07 3.06 -9.84
C LEU A 139 -3.90 4.18 -10.88
N PRO A 140 -4.66 5.29 -10.76
CA PRO A 140 -4.51 6.44 -11.66
C PRO A 140 -3.08 6.99 -11.70
N HIS A 141 -2.37 6.90 -10.57
CA HIS A 141 -0.98 7.35 -10.43
C HIS A 141 -0.09 6.29 -9.78
N PHE A 142 -0.12 5.06 -10.32
CA PHE A 142 0.73 3.95 -9.83
C PHE A 142 2.22 4.31 -9.78
N GLU A 143 2.67 5.23 -10.66
CA GLU A 143 4.07 5.63 -10.75
C GLU A 143 4.60 6.34 -9.50
N GLN A 144 3.71 6.80 -8.61
CA GLN A 144 4.04 7.45 -7.35
C GLN A 144 4.43 6.46 -6.25
N LEU A 145 4.06 5.18 -6.39
CA LEU A 145 4.44 4.08 -5.51
C LEU A 145 5.38 3.15 -6.28
N VAL A 146 6.67 3.42 -6.19
CA VAL A 146 7.71 2.69 -6.92
C VAL A 146 8.09 1.40 -6.19
N TYR A 147 8.75 0.47 -6.87
CA TYR A 147 9.19 -0.80 -6.30
C TYR A 147 10.71 -1.01 -6.47
N PRO A 148 11.35 -1.90 -5.68
CA PRO A 148 12.81 -1.98 -5.59
C PRO A 148 13.52 -2.19 -6.92
N GLN A 149 13.05 -3.13 -7.75
CA GLN A 149 13.69 -3.42 -9.03
C GLN A 149 13.60 -2.25 -10.02
N TRP A 150 12.49 -1.50 -10.03
CA TRP A 150 12.39 -0.27 -10.84
C TRP A 150 13.43 0.76 -10.42
N LEU A 151 13.61 0.95 -9.11
CA LEU A 151 14.57 1.93 -8.60
C LEU A 151 16.00 1.51 -8.89
N HIS A 152 16.30 0.22 -8.73
CA HIS A 152 17.61 -0.33 -9.09
C HIS A 152 17.90 -0.14 -10.59
N ASP A 153 16.94 -0.46 -11.46
CA ASP A 153 17.10 -0.28 -12.91
C ASP A 153 17.29 1.20 -13.28
N LEU A 154 16.60 2.12 -12.60
CA LEU A 154 16.82 3.57 -12.74
C LEU A 154 18.24 3.98 -12.34
N GLN A 155 18.76 3.48 -11.21
CA GLN A 155 20.13 3.74 -10.75
C GLN A 155 21.19 3.22 -11.74
N GLN A 156 20.91 2.10 -12.40
CA GLN A 156 21.78 1.51 -13.42
C GLN A 156 21.64 2.19 -14.80
N GLY A 157 20.85 3.26 -14.92
CA GLY A 157 20.66 4.00 -16.17
C GLY A 157 19.84 3.25 -17.22
N LYS A 158 19.09 2.21 -16.84
CA LYS A 158 18.20 1.48 -17.76
C LYS A 158 16.97 2.32 -18.12
N ASN A 159 16.30 1.93 -19.18
CA ASN A 159 14.99 2.49 -19.53
C ASN A 159 13.92 1.88 -18.61
N VAL A 160 13.21 2.74 -17.89
CA VAL A 160 12.14 2.37 -16.97
C VAL A 160 10.86 3.11 -17.32
N THR A 161 9.71 2.48 -17.06
CA THR A 161 8.40 3.14 -17.16
C THR A 161 8.34 4.34 -16.21
N ALA A 162 7.68 5.42 -16.62
CA ALA A 162 7.50 6.64 -15.82
C ALA A 162 8.83 7.20 -15.24
N LYS A 163 9.90 7.15 -16.04
CA LYS A 163 11.22 7.71 -15.70
C LYS A 163 11.10 9.17 -15.24
N PRO A 164 11.84 9.61 -14.21
CA PRO A 164 11.98 11.02 -13.86
C PRO A 164 12.28 11.89 -15.09
N ALA A 165 11.63 13.05 -15.20
CA ALA A 165 11.79 13.95 -16.35
C ALA A 165 13.18 14.61 -16.39
N GLY A 166 13.84 14.74 -15.24
CA GLY A 166 15.16 15.35 -15.09
C GLY A 166 15.90 14.76 -13.90
N ASP A 167 16.54 15.63 -13.12
CA ASP A 167 17.28 15.24 -11.92
C ASP A 167 16.37 14.50 -10.94
N TRP A 168 16.90 13.45 -10.31
CA TRP A 168 16.18 12.69 -9.30
C TRP A 168 17.08 12.39 -8.09
N LYS A 169 16.46 12.19 -6.94
CA LYS A 169 17.12 11.81 -5.68
C LYS A 169 16.37 10.69 -4.99
N VAL A 170 17.13 9.79 -4.38
CA VAL A 170 16.62 8.81 -3.42
C VAL A 170 16.97 9.31 -2.03
N ILE A 171 16.02 9.30 -1.11
CA ILE A 171 16.23 9.81 0.25
C ILE A 171 15.59 8.87 1.25
N GLU A 172 16.37 8.46 2.25
CA GLU A 172 15.84 7.82 3.43
C GLU A 172 15.31 8.85 4.43
N ALA A 173 14.10 8.67 4.93
CA ALA A 173 13.52 9.47 6.00
C ALA A 173 13.32 8.62 7.27
N ALA A 174 13.78 9.13 8.41
CA ALA A 174 13.56 8.54 9.72
C ALA A 174 13.67 9.60 10.83
N TRP A 175 13.24 9.24 12.04
CA TRP A 175 13.35 10.13 13.21
C TRP A 175 14.76 10.13 13.82
N GLY A 176 15.33 11.33 13.94
CA GLY A 176 16.62 11.58 14.55
C GLY A 176 17.81 11.44 13.59
N ALA A 177 19.01 11.53 14.15
CA ALA A 177 20.25 11.29 13.42
C ALA A 177 20.30 9.87 12.80
N PRO A 178 21.08 9.66 11.70
CA PRO A 178 21.14 8.37 11.02
C PRO A 178 21.63 7.27 11.96
N LYS A 179 20.84 6.18 12.05
CA LYS A 179 21.14 4.98 12.84
C LYS A 179 21.28 3.77 11.92
N LEU A 180 20.15 3.13 11.59
CA LEU A 180 20.11 1.97 10.69
C LEU A 180 20.60 2.32 9.28
N TYR A 181 20.43 3.56 8.82
CA TYR A 181 21.04 4.06 7.57
C TYR A 181 22.54 3.77 7.53
N LEU A 182 23.26 4.02 8.62
CA LEU A 182 24.72 3.84 8.66
C LEU A 182 25.15 2.38 8.46
N LEU A 183 24.29 1.43 8.85
CA LEU A 183 24.55 0.01 8.73
C LEU A 183 24.26 -0.50 7.31
N SER A 184 23.19 0.00 6.69
CA SER A 184 22.76 -0.36 5.35
C SER A 184 21.70 0.62 4.85
N HIS A 185 21.88 1.13 3.63
CA HIS A 185 20.91 1.98 2.94
C HIS A 185 20.92 1.71 1.43
N ILE A 186 19.90 2.22 0.73
CA ILE A 186 19.80 2.11 -0.73
C ILE A 186 20.98 2.87 -1.36
N PRO A 187 21.71 2.31 -2.34
CA PRO A 187 22.87 2.96 -2.93
C PRO A 187 22.59 4.38 -3.44
N GLY A 188 23.45 5.33 -3.10
CA GLY A 188 23.31 6.74 -3.47
C GLY A 188 22.19 7.49 -2.77
N ALA A 189 21.50 6.89 -1.78
CA ALA A 189 20.44 7.57 -1.04
C ALA A 189 21.00 8.65 -0.12
N GLY A 190 20.36 9.83 -0.08
CA GLY A 190 20.53 10.79 1.00
C GLY A 190 19.80 10.37 2.28
N TYR A 191 19.91 11.19 3.33
CA TYR A 191 19.19 10.99 4.60
C TYR A 191 18.57 12.29 5.06
N ILE A 192 17.29 12.27 5.41
CA ILE A 192 16.56 13.37 6.06
C ILE A 192 16.11 12.90 7.44
N ASP A 193 16.48 13.65 8.47
CA ASP A 193 15.84 13.55 9.77
C ASP A 193 14.48 14.25 9.68
N THR A 194 13.41 13.59 10.11
CA THR A 194 12.07 14.21 10.19
C THR A 194 12.05 15.51 11.01
N ASN A 195 12.95 15.69 11.98
CA ASN A 195 13.09 16.96 12.71
C ASN A 195 13.57 18.15 11.85
N GLU A 196 14.00 17.90 10.61
CA GLU A 196 14.27 18.96 9.63
C GLU A 196 12.99 19.52 8.99
N VAL A 197 11.86 18.81 9.06
CA VAL A 197 10.60 19.19 8.40
C VAL A 197 9.47 19.49 9.37
N GLU A 198 9.57 19.09 10.63
CA GLU A 198 8.58 19.34 11.70
C GLU A 198 9.25 19.63 13.05
N SER A 199 8.54 20.32 13.94
CA SER A 199 9.10 20.72 15.23
C SER A 199 8.06 20.91 16.34
N GLU A 200 8.54 20.89 17.58
CA GLU A 200 7.83 21.41 18.75
C GLU A 200 7.33 22.86 18.53
N PRO A 201 6.26 23.30 19.23
CA PRO A 201 5.57 22.62 20.33
C PRO A 201 4.45 21.64 19.90
N LEU A 202 4.10 21.61 18.61
CA LEU A 202 2.93 20.87 18.11
C LEU A 202 3.28 19.70 17.19
N TRP A 203 4.55 19.55 16.81
CA TRP A 203 4.99 18.61 15.78
C TRP A 203 4.37 18.88 14.39
N ASN A 204 3.92 20.12 14.17
CA ASN A 204 3.53 20.60 12.85
C ASN A 204 4.78 20.82 11.98
N LYS A 205 4.57 20.96 10.66
CA LYS A 205 5.65 21.32 9.74
C LYS A 205 6.37 22.60 10.20
N VAL A 206 7.67 22.69 9.93
CA VAL A 206 8.44 23.92 10.13
C VAL A 206 7.98 25.03 9.19
N SER A 207 8.46 26.26 9.43
CA SER A 207 8.12 27.41 8.58
C SER A 207 8.57 27.21 7.13
N ASP A 208 7.92 27.89 6.20
CA ASP A 208 8.25 27.82 4.77
C ASP A 208 9.70 28.26 4.47
N ALA A 209 10.26 29.16 5.29
CA ALA A 209 11.66 29.56 5.22
C ALA A 209 12.62 28.43 5.63
N GLN A 210 12.28 27.67 6.67
CA GLN A 210 13.05 26.49 7.09
C GLN A 210 12.93 25.36 6.07
N LEU A 211 11.74 25.15 5.48
CA LEU A 211 11.56 24.20 4.38
C LEU A 211 12.41 24.58 3.17
N LYS A 212 12.46 25.86 2.79
CA LYS A 212 13.35 26.35 1.73
C LYS A 212 14.82 26.02 2.03
N ALA A 213 15.27 26.23 3.26
CA ALA A 213 16.64 25.93 3.67
C ALA A 213 16.93 24.42 3.66
N MET A 214 15.99 23.59 4.13
CA MET A 214 16.07 22.13 4.09
C MET A 214 16.18 21.63 2.64
N LEU A 215 15.27 22.06 1.76
CA LEU A 215 15.27 21.67 0.34
C LEU A 215 16.59 22.06 -0.34
N ALA A 216 17.07 23.28 -0.08
CA ALA A 216 18.34 23.75 -0.62
C ALA A 216 19.52 22.92 -0.11
N LYS A 217 19.60 22.62 1.20
CA LYS A 217 20.63 21.77 1.81
C LYS A 217 20.69 20.39 1.17
N HIS A 218 19.53 19.81 0.87
CA HIS A 218 19.41 18.50 0.22
C HIS A 218 19.45 18.56 -1.31
N GLY A 219 19.72 19.73 -1.89
CA GLY A 219 19.89 19.94 -3.33
C GLY A 219 18.62 19.72 -4.15
N ILE A 220 17.45 19.96 -3.56
CA ILE A 220 16.13 19.68 -4.16
C ILE A 220 15.55 20.98 -4.71
N ARG A 221 15.25 21.00 -6.01
CA ARG A 221 14.43 22.04 -6.64
C ARG A 221 13.00 21.55 -6.83
N HIS A 222 12.12 22.45 -7.24
CA HIS A 222 10.71 22.15 -7.49
C HIS A 222 10.48 21.11 -8.61
N ASP A 223 11.46 20.95 -9.52
CA ASP A 223 11.44 20.05 -10.67
C ASP A 223 12.37 18.82 -10.49
N THR A 224 12.99 18.65 -9.32
CA THR A 224 13.69 17.42 -8.95
C THR A 224 12.67 16.34 -8.59
N THR A 225 12.77 15.15 -9.17
CA THR A 225 12.00 13.99 -8.70
C THR A 225 12.59 13.49 -7.39
N VAL A 226 11.78 13.39 -6.33
CA VAL A 226 12.24 12.89 -5.03
C VAL A 226 11.54 11.57 -4.71
N ILE A 227 12.34 10.50 -4.56
CA ILE A 227 11.89 9.15 -4.23
C ILE A 227 12.26 8.89 -2.76
N LEU A 228 11.26 8.90 -1.89
CA LEU A 228 11.44 8.74 -0.45
C LEU A 228 11.18 7.28 -0.05
N TYR A 229 11.97 6.80 0.91
CA TYR A 229 11.69 5.56 1.62
C TYR A 229 12.05 5.73 3.09
N GLY A 230 11.50 4.89 3.94
CA GLY A 230 11.81 4.87 5.37
C GLY A 230 11.93 3.44 5.86
N ARG A 231 12.37 3.25 7.10
CA ARG A 231 12.14 1.96 7.78
C ARG A 231 10.65 1.75 8.00
N ASP A 232 9.97 2.84 8.28
CA ASP A 232 8.53 2.94 8.35
C ASP A 232 8.03 3.87 7.22
N VAL A 233 7.02 3.43 6.48
CA VAL A 233 6.50 4.16 5.31
C VAL A 233 5.97 5.54 5.70
N TYR A 234 5.31 5.67 6.86
CA TYR A 234 4.77 6.95 7.33
C TYR A 234 5.79 8.08 7.52
N ALA A 235 7.08 7.78 7.72
CA ALA A 235 8.13 8.77 7.96
C ALA A 235 8.53 9.39 6.62
N ALA A 236 8.70 8.52 5.61
CA ALA A 236 8.87 8.91 4.22
C ALA A 236 7.65 9.67 3.70
N ALA A 237 6.43 9.20 4.02
CA ALA A 237 5.20 9.86 3.62
C ALA A 237 5.03 11.26 4.25
N ARG A 238 5.40 11.43 5.53
CA ARG A 238 5.41 12.73 6.21
C ARG A 238 6.31 13.74 5.50
N VAL A 239 7.53 13.35 5.18
CA VAL A 239 8.45 14.19 4.40
C VAL A 239 7.90 14.44 2.99
N ALA A 240 7.33 13.42 2.34
CA ALA A 240 6.79 13.51 0.99
C ALA A 240 5.64 14.52 0.87
N GLN A 241 4.67 14.45 1.79
CA GLN A 241 3.52 15.35 1.79
C GLN A 241 3.94 16.80 2.04
N ILE A 242 4.92 17.03 2.93
CA ILE A 242 5.47 18.37 3.19
C ILE A 242 6.24 18.90 1.96
N MET A 243 6.97 18.04 1.24
CA MET A 243 7.64 18.43 -0.02
C MET A 243 6.64 18.77 -1.13
N LEU A 244 5.53 18.03 -1.23
CA LEU A 244 4.44 18.33 -2.15
C LEU A 244 3.78 19.68 -1.81
N TYR A 245 3.49 19.93 -0.53
CA TYR A 245 3.01 21.23 -0.03
C TYR A 245 3.97 22.38 -0.42
N ALA A 246 5.27 22.17 -0.21
CA ALA A 246 6.29 23.16 -0.53
C ALA A 246 6.34 23.47 -2.03
N GLY A 247 6.16 22.45 -2.88
CA GLY A 247 6.04 22.60 -4.33
C GLY A 247 6.92 21.69 -5.17
N VAL A 248 7.51 20.64 -4.59
CA VAL A 248 8.19 19.60 -5.37
C VAL A 248 7.14 18.86 -6.20
N LYS A 249 7.28 18.87 -7.53
CA LYS A 249 6.23 18.39 -8.45
C LYS A 249 6.11 16.87 -8.49
N ASP A 250 7.24 16.17 -8.51
CA ASP A 250 7.30 14.71 -8.61
C ASP A 250 7.89 14.12 -7.32
N VAL A 251 7.01 13.72 -6.41
CA VAL A 251 7.38 13.04 -5.16
C VAL A 251 6.75 11.65 -5.16
N ARG A 252 7.58 10.65 -4.85
CA ARG A 252 7.24 9.23 -4.90
C ARG A 252 7.66 8.53 -3.61
N LEU A 253 7.03 7.41 -3.29
CA LEU A 253 7.43 6.51 -2.21
C LEU A 253 7.91 5.18 -2.79
N LEU A 254 8.94 4.58 -2.17
CA LEU A 254 9.21 3.15 -2.32
C LEU A 254 8.15 2.38 -1.53
N ASP A 255 7.31 1.65 -2.23
CA ASP A 255 6.21 0.88 -1.65
C ASP A 255 6.77 -0.21 -0.69
N GLY A 256 6.21 -0.26 0.52
CA GLY A 256 6.72 -1.07 1.64
C GLY A 256 8.08 -0.64 2.22
N GLY A 257 8.63 0.49 1.76
CA GLY A 257 9.81 1.11 2.36
C GLY A 257 11.10 0.29 2.25
N TRP A 258 11.96 0.40 3.25
CA TRP A 258 13.27 -0.27 3.29
C TRP A 258 13.17 -1.79 3.20
N GLN A 259 12.14 -2.38 3.83
CA GLN A 259 12.04 -3.83 3.94
C GLN A 259 11.89 -4.50 2.57
N THR A 260 11.17 -3.88 1.63
CA THR A 260 11.02 -4.44 0.27
C THR A 260 12.32 -4.42 -0.51
N TRP A 261 13.17 -3.40 -0.32
CA TRP A 261 14.53 -3.38 -0.88
C TRP A 261 15.39 -4.51 -0.31
N SER A 262 15.36 -4.67 1.01
CA SER A 262 16.09 -5.71 1.73
C SER A 262 15.66 -7.11 1.29
N ASP A 263 14.36 -7.39 1.24
CA ASP A 263 13.79 -8.67 0.82
C ASP A 263 14.10 -9.00 -0.64
N SER A 264 14.31 -7.97 -1.48
CA SER A 264 14.69 -8.15 -2.89
C SER A 264 16.17 -8.55 -3.09
N GLY A 265 16.98 -8.56 -2.02
CA GLY A 265 18.40 -8.93 -2.09
C GLY A 265 19.25 -8.00 -2.98
N LEU A 266 18.79 -6.76 -3.18
CA LEU A 266 19.47 -5.77 -4.01
C LEU A 266 20.71 -5.18 -3.29
N PRO A 267 21.66 -4.58 -4.04
CA PRO A 267 22.85 -3.98 -3.44
C PRO A 267 22.54 -2.90 -2.39
N VAL A 268 23.44 -2.73 -1.43
CA VAL A 268 23.31 -1.74 -0.34
C VAL A 268 24.63 -0.99 -0.13
N GLU A 269 24.55 0.26 0.35
CA GLU A 269 25.69 1.06 0.80
C GLU A 269 25.67 1.23 2.33
N ARG A 270 26.80 1.69 2.89
CA ARG A 270 27.01 1.84 4.34
C ARG A 270 27.74 3.14 4.64
N GLY A 271 27.62 3.62 5.88
CA GLY A 271 28.32 4.82 6.36
C GLY A 271 27.46 6.07 6.35
N THR A 272 28.11 7.22 6.55
CA THR A 272 27.46 8.53 6.66
C THR A 272 26.90 9.01 5.32
N PRO A 273 25.81 9.81 5.31
CA PRO A 273 25.24 10.32 4.08
C PRO A 273 26.27 11.04 3.19
N PRO A 274 26.22 10.85 1.87
CA PRO A 274 27.16 11.50 0.96
C PRO A 274 26.98 13.03 0.99
N THR A 275 28.05 13.76 0.65
CA THR A 275 27.96 15.22 0.50
C THR A 275 27.06 15.56 -0.68
N VAL A 276 26.02 16.35 -0.44
CA VAL A 276 25.09 16.81 -1.46
C VAL A 276 25.45 18.24 -1.88
N LYS A 277 25.45 18.52 -3.19
CA LYS A 277 25.57 19.89 -3.70
C LYS A 277 24.29 20.66 -3.35
N PRO A 278 24.35 21.76 -2.58
CA PRO A 278 23.17 22.55 -2.27
C PRO A 278 22.60 23.23 -3.52
N GLU A 279 21.27 23.39 -3.56
CA GLU A 279 20.54 24.10 -4.63
C GLU A 279 19.78 25.28 -4.01
N PRO A 280 20.38 26.49 -3.96
CA PRO A 280 19.82 27.62 -3.21
C PRO A 280 18.56 28.24 -3.85
N ASP A 281 18.35 28.00 -5.15
CA ASP A 281 17.16 28.41 -5.87
C ASP A 281 16.21 27.23 -6.10
N PHE A 282 15.07 27.25 -5.40
CA PHE A 282 14.03 26.24 -5.55
C PHE A 282 13.30 26.35 -6.90
N GLY A 283 13.29 27.53 -7.52
CA GLY A 283 12.66 27.81 -8.82
C GLY A 283 11.17 28.19 -8.77
N VAL A 284 10.49 28.06 -7.62
CA VAL A 284 9.12 28.57 -7.39
C VAL A 284 8.95 29.13 -5.97
N LYS A 285 7.87 29.85 -5.71
CA LYS A 285 7.52 30.32 -4.37
C LYS A 285 7.05 29.15 -3.50
N ILE A 286 7.57 29.04 -2.28
CA ILE A 286 7.11 28.11 -1.26
C ILE A 286 6.09 28.84 -0.35
N PRO A 287 4.93 28.22 -0.04
CA PRO A 287 4.43 26.96 -0.57
C PRO A 287 3.77 27.15 -1.94
N ALA A 288 4.00 26.21 -2.86
CA ALA A 288 3.32 26.21 -4.16
C ALA A 288 1.97 25.48 -4.12
N GLN A 289 1.75 24.59 -3.15
CA GLN A 289 0.52 23.80 -3.00
C GLN A 289 -0.05 23.93 -1.57
N PRO A 290 -0.39 25.16 -1.11
CA PRO A 290 -0.81 25.38 0.27
C PRO A 290 -2.05 24.58 0.67
N GLN A 291 -2.94 24.28 -0.28
CA GLN A 291 -4.17 23.53 -0.04
C GLN A 291 -3.96 22.07 0.37
N LEU A 292 -2.75 21.53 0.25
CA LEU A 292 -2.45 20.15 0.67
C LEU A 292 -2.29 20.03 2.19
N MET A 293 -2.19 21.15 2.91
CA MET A 293 -2.09 21.19 4.37
C MET A 293 -3.15 22.13 4.94
N LEU A 294 -4.00 21.63 5.83
CA LEU A 294 -5.02 22.42 6.51
C LEU A 294 -4.60 22.81 7.92
N ASP A 295 -5.01 24.01 8.34
CA ASP A 295 -5.02 24.41 9.74
C ASP A 295 -6.30 23.92 10.47
N MET A 296 -6.36 24.14 11.78
CA MET A 296 -7.48 23.71 12.62
C MET A 296 -8.83 24.29 12.22
N GLU A 297 -8.90 25.55 11.77
CA GLU A 297 -10.17 26.17 11.42
C GLU A 297 -10.67 25.71 10.05
N GLN A 298 -9.76 25.50 9.10
CA GLN A 298 -10.07 24.83 7.83
C GLN A 298 -10.56 23.40 8.05
N ALA A 299 -9.89 22.64 8.93
CA ALA A 299 -10.30 21.29 9.31
C ALA A 299 -11.68 21.26 9.98
N ARG A 300 -11.95 22.21 10.89
CA ARG A 300 -13.27 22.38 11.52
C ARG A 300 -14.38 22.58 10.48
N GLY A 301 -14.10 23.33 9.40
CA GLY A 301 -15.04 23.57 8.30
C GLY A 301 -15.42 22.34 7.47
N LEU A 302 -14.78 21.18 7.69
CA LEU A 302 -15.12 19.92 7.03
C LEU A 302 -16.09 19.04 7.82
N LEU A 303 -16.30 19.34 9.11
CA LEU A 303 -17.15 18.55 10.00
C LEU A 303 -18.64 18.69 9.61
N HIS A 304 -19.43 17.64 9.87
CA HIS A 304 -20.90 17.62 9.63
C HIS A 304 -21.33 17.92 8.19
N ARG A 305 -20.54 17.45 7.22
CA ARG A 305 -20.76 17.66 5.79
C ARG A 305 -20.86 16.33 5.04
N GLN A 306 -21.65 16.33 3.96
CA GLN A 306 -21.74 15.18 3.04
C GLN A 306 -20.75 15.29 1.88
N ASP A 307 -20.35 16.53 1.53
CA ASP A 307 -19.39 16.86 0.49
C ASP A 307 -17.95 17.05 1.02
N ALA A 308 -17.74 16.83 2.32
CA ALA A 308 -16.43 16.86 2.96
C ALA A 308 -16.31 15.83 4.08
N SER A 309 -15.07 15.41 4.37
CA SER A 309 -14.71 14.52 5.48
C SER A 309 -13.42 14.99 6.14
N LEU A 310 -13.46 15.21 7.46
CA LEU A 310 -12.26 15.17 8.29
C LEU A 310 -12.08 13.73 8.80
N VAL A 311 -10.95 13.11 8.47
CA VAL A 311 -10.74 11.67 8.59
C VAL A 311 -9.66 11.35 9.61
N SER A 312 -10.04 10.63 10.66
CA SER A 312 -9.13 10.14 11.69
C SER A 312 -8.42 8.86 11.25
N ILE A 313 -7.12 8.96 11.05
CA ILE A 313 -6.21 7.84 10.79
C ILE A 313 -5.52 7.46 12.11
N ARG A 314 -6.34 6.99 13.05
CA ARG A 314 -5.94 6.59 14.40
C ARG A 314 -6.44 5.19 14.69
N SER A 315 -5.80 4.46 15.60
CA SER A 315 -6.25 3.13 15.99
C SER A 315 -7.66 3.19 16.60
N TRP A 316 -8.40 2.08 16.59
CA TRP A 316 -9.73 2.04 17.22
C TRP A 316 -9.70 2.49 18.70
N PRO A 317 -8.75 2.03 19.55
CA PRO A 317 -8.65 2.49 20.94
C PRO A 317 -8.41 4.00 21.10
N GLU A 318 -7.73 4.63 20.14
CA GLU A 318 -7.58 6.09 20.09
C GLU A 318 -8.90 6.77 19.71
N PHE A 319 -9.57 6.27 18.67
CA PHE A 319 -10.82 6.84 18.14
C PHE A 319 -11.96 6.80 19.18
N VAL A 320 -12.06 5.73 19.97
CA VAL A 320 -13.09 5.63 21.04
C VAL A 320 -12.65 6.26 22.36
N GLY A 321 -11.42 6.75 22.47
CA GLY A 321 -10.91 7.48 23.63
C GLY A 321 -10.42 6.61 24.80
N THR A 322 -10.11 5.34 24.55
CA THR A 322 -9.49 4.44 25.55
C THR A 322 -8.05 4.87 25.86
N THR A 323 -7.32 5.32 24.84
CA THR A 323 -5.96 5.86 24.93
C THR A 323 -5.81 7.12 24.10
N SER A 324 -4.83 7.98 24.40
CA SER A 324 -4.46 9.07 23.49
C SER A 324 -3.61 8.55 22.33
N GLY A 325 -2.91 7.43 22.55
CA GLY A 325 -1.91 6.86 21.64
C GLY A 325 -0.48 7.35 21.89
N TYR A 326 -0.29 8.41 22.69
CA TYR A 326 0.99 9.10 22.78
C TYR A 326 1.34 9.46 24.21
N SER A 327 2.60 9.26 24.61
CA SER A 327 3.09 9.59 25.95
C SER A 327 3.04 11.10 26.26
N TYR A 328 3.14 11.94 25.24
CA TYR A 328 3.15 13.40 25.34
C TYR A 328 1.78 14.05 25.11
N ILE A 329 0.75 13.30 24.69
CA ILE A 329 -0.62 13.80 24.52
C ILE A 329 -1.48 13.27 25.67
N LYS A 330 -1.87 14.14 26.60
CA LYS A 330 -2.69 13.76 27.77
C LYS A 330 -4.18 13.55 27.46
N PRO A 331 -4.85 14.42 26.67
CA PRO A 331 -6.27 14.25 26.41
C PRO A 331 -6.56 12.97 25.61
N LYS A 332 -7.67 12.31 25.95
CA LYS A 332 -8.20 11.14 25.25
C LYS A 332 -9.53 11.49 24.59
N GLY A 333 -9.85 10.79 23.52
CA GLY A 333 -11.05 11.02 22.71
C GLY A 333 -10.69 11.33 21.27
N GLU A 334 -11.65 11.88 20.57
CA GLU A 334 -11.56 12.19 19.15
C GLU A 334 -12.21 13.52 18.81
N ILE A 335 -11.82 14.13 17.70
CA ILE A 335 -12.50 15.29 17.12
C ILE A 335 -13.97 14.91 16.85
N ALA A 336 -14.91 15.62 17.49
CA ALA A 336 -16.32 15.33 17.29
C ALA A 336 -16.73 15.60 15.83
N GLY A 337 -17.41 14.63 15.21
CA GLY A 337 -17.81 14.69 13.79
C GLY A 337 -16.77 14.16 12.80
N ALA A 338 -15.56 13.81 13.24
CA ALA A 338 -14.58 13.16 12.38
C ALA A 338 -14.96 11.69 12.09
N ARG A 339 -14.70 11.25 10.87
CA ARG A 339 -14.96 9.88 10.40
C ARG A 339 -13.73 9.01 10.63
N TRP A 340 -13.91 7.77 11.09
CA TRP A 340 -12.78 6.85 11.24
C TRP A 340 -12.33 6.35 9.88
N GLY A 341 -11.06 6.56 9.55
CA GLY A 341 -10.47 6.13 8.29
C GLY A 341 -9.68 4.84 8.40
N HIS A 342 -9.78 4.11 9.52
CA HIS A 342 -8.90 3.00 9.90
C HIS A 342 -7.43 3.42 10.09
N ALA A 343 -6.59 2.51 10.57
CA ALA A 343 -5.15 2.71 10.72
C ALA A 343 -4.46 1.36 10.95
N GLY A 344 -4.41 0.96 12.22
CA GLY A 344 -3.68 -0.19 12.67
C GLY A 344 -3.95 -0.48 14.15
N SER A 345 -3.16 -1.40 14.70
CA SER A 345 -3.33 -1.90 16.06
C SER A 345 -3.12 -0.83 17.14
N ASP A 346 -2.21 0.12 16.90
CA ASP A 346 -1.88 1.19 17.84
C ASP A 346 -1.48 2.51 17.14
N SER A 347 -0.82 3.42 17.86
CA SER A 347 -0.42 4.73 17.35
C SER A 347 0.75 4.71 16.37
N THR A 348 1.42 3.56 16.23
CA THR A 348 2.68 3.38 15.50
C THR A 348 2.59 2.36 14.36
N HIS A 349 1.46 1.68 14.19
CA HIS A 349 1.23 0.71 13.11
C HIS A 349 0.08 1.10 12.18
N MET A 350 0.08 0.53 10.97
CA MET A 350 -0.80 0.87 9.84
C MET A 350 -1.31 -0.38 9.09
N GLU A 351 -1.52 -1.49 9.81
CA GLU A 351 -1.82 -2.81 9.22
C GLU A 351 -3.07 -2.84 8.34
N ASP A 352 -4.06 -1.97 8.58
CA ASP A 352 -5.26 -1.90 7.75
C ASP A 352 -4.96 -1.47 6.31
N PHE A 353 -3.82 -0.80 6.11
CA PHE A 353 -3.34 -0.26 4.82
C PHE A 353 -2.18 -1.04 4.21
N HIS A 354 -1.70 -2.10 4.86
CA HIS A 354 -0.54 -2.87 4.40
C HIS A 354 -0.91 -4.29 3.98
N ASN A 355 -0.28 -4.75 2.91
CA ASN A 355 -0.16 -6.18 2.60
C ASN A 355 0.85 -6.84 3.55
N PRO A 356 0.95 -8.18 3.58
CA PRO A 356 1.90 -8.91 4.44
C PRO A 356 3.38 -8.54 4.23
N ASP A 357 3.76 -7.96 3.08
CA ASP A 357 5.11 -7.47 2.80
C ASP A 357 5.31 -5.97 3.09
N GLY A 358 4.31 -5.31 3.68
CA GLY A 358 4.32 -3.89 4.01
C GLY A 358 3.93 -2.95 2.86
N THR A 359 3.69 -3.47 1.65
CA THR A 359 3.23 -2.64 0.52
C THR A 359 1.79 -2.16 0.70
N MET A 360 1.40 -1.12 -0.02
CA MET A 360 0.03 -0.59 0.00
C MET A 360 -0.98 -1.68 -0.34
N ARG A 361 -1.97 -1.85 0.53
CA ARG A 361 -3.15 -2.70 0.29
C ARG A 361 -3.90 -2.26 -0.97
N SER A 362 -4.68 -3.15 -1.58
CA SER A 362 -5.40 -2.85 -2.82
C SER A 362 -6.25 -1.57 -2.70
N ALA A 363 -6.29 -0.79 -3.77
CA ALA A 363 -7.08 0.44 -3.83
C ALA A 363 -8.57 0.19 -3.58
N ASP A 364 -9.07 -0.96 -4.05
CA ASP A 364 -10.46 -1.37 -3.90
C ASP A 364 -10.80 -1.66 -2.44
N ASP A 365 -9.90 -2.33 -1.69
CA ASP A 365 -10.07 -2.59 -0.27
C ASP A 365 -10.08 -1.28 0.53
N ILE A 366 -9.11 -0.40 0.27
CA ILE A 366 -9.02 0.90 0.94
C ILE A 366 -10.27 1.75 0.64
N ALA A 367 -10.71 1.80 -0.61
CA ALA A 367 -11.90 2.55 -1.01
C ALA A 367 -13.18 1.95 -0.39
N ALA A 368 -13.31 0.62 -0.33
CA ALA A 368 -14.45 -0.04 0.30
C ALA A 368 -14.50 0.23 1.81
N MET A 369 -13.36 0.16 2.49
CA MET A 369 -13.20 0.47 3.91
C MET A 369 -13.59 1.91 4.23
N TRP A 370 -13.06 2.88 3.47
CA TRP A 370 -13.41 4.30 3.61
C TRP A 370 -14.88 4.59 3.30
N LYS A 371 -15.45 3.94 2.28
CA LYS A 371 -16.85 4.08 1.93
C LYS A 371 -17.80 3.67 3.06
N GLN A 372 -17.46 2.66 3.86
CA GLN A 372 -18.26 2.25 5.04
C GLN A 372 -18.41 3.39 6.05
N TRP A 373 -17.41 4.29 6.12
CA TRP A 373 -17.40 5.46 6.99
C TRP A 373 -17.83 6.75 6.30
N ASN A 374 -18.46 6.66 5.12
CA ASN A 374 -18.88 7.80 4.30
C ASN A 374 -17.73 8.72 3.86
N ILE A 375 -16.54 8.14 3.64
CA ILE A 375 -15.36 8.81 3.11
C ILE A 375 -15.27 8.44 1.63
N LEU A 376 -15.45 9.42 0.74
CA LEU A 376 -15.64 9.21 -0.69
C LEU A 376 -14.71 10.07 -1.55
N PRO A 377 -14.30 9.60 -2.74
CA PRO A 377 -13.35 10.31 -3.61
C PRO A 377 -13.86 11.65 -4.18
N ASN A 378 -15.17 11.89 -4.14
CA ASN A 378 -15.79 13.12 -4.63
C ASN A 378 -15.93 14.21 -3.55
N GLN A 379 -15.51 13.93 -2.32
CA GLN A 379 -15.53 14.88 -1.21
C GLN A 379 -14.24 15.71 -1.17
N GLN A 380 -14.26 16.81 -0.40
CA GLN A 380 -13.04 17.36 0.17
C GLN A 380 -12.63 16.53 1.39
N VAL A 381 -11.48 15.87 1.33
CA VAL A 381 -11.07 14.90 2.35
C VAL A 381 -9.76 15.35 2.99
N SER A 382 -9.76 15.58 4.30
CA SER A 382 -8.53 15.87 5.04
C SER A 382 -8.25 14.78 6.05
N PHE A 383 -7.07 14.18 5.96
CA PHE A 383 -6.61 13.16 6.90
C PHE A 383 -5.91 13.82 8.09
N TYR A 384 -6.05 13.24 9.27
CA TYR A 384 -5.26 13.63 10.45
C TYR A 384 -5.05 12.42 11.36
N CYS A 385 -4.09 12.52 12.29
CA CYS A 385 -3.90 11.54 13.35
C CYS A 385 -3.50 12.24 14.66
N GLY A 386 -2.51 11.75 15.40
CA GLY A 386 -1.94 12.51 16.51
C GLY A 386 -1.27 13.80 16.05
N THR A 387 -0.27 13.66 15.16
CA THR A 387 0.66 14.71 14.71
C THR A 387 0.97 14.66 13.20
N GLY A 388 0.16 13.94 12.41
CA GLY A 388 0.22 13.99 10.94
C GLY A 388 0.97 12.87 10.22
N TRP A 389 1.74 12.00 10.90
CA TRP A 389 2.54 10.95 10.24
C TRP A 389 1.69 9.91 9.50
N ARG A 390 0.85 9.17 10.23
CA ARG A 390 -0.10 8.19 9.66
C ARG A 390 -1.04 8.80 8.62
N ALA A 391 -1.45 10.05 8.83
CA ALA A 391 -2.28 10.80 7.89
C ALA A 391 -1.55 11.14 6.58
N SER A 392 -0.24 11.36 6.63
CA SER A 392 0.57 11.62 5.44
C SER A 392 0.72 10.35 4.58
N GLU A 393 0.77 9.18 5.21
CA GLU A 393 0.78 7.90 4.51
C GLU A 393 -0.52 7.68 3.72
N THR A 394 -1.67 7.83 4.36
CA THR A 394 -2.96 7.69 3.66
C THR A 394 -3.22 8.79 2.65
N PHE A 395 -2.68 10.00 2.87
CA PHE A 395 -2.65 11.05 1.84
C PHE A 395 -1.90 10.60 0.59
N MET A 396 -0.72 9.98 0.74
CA MET A 396 0.05 9.49 -0.41
C MET A 396 -0.67 8.37 -1.14
N TYR A 397 -1.36 7.47 -0.43
CA TYR A 397 -2.20 6.43 -1.03
C TYR A 397 -3.41 7.02 -1.77
N ALA A 398 -4.16 7.93 -1.14
CA ALA A 398 -5.30 8.58 -1.79
C ALA A 398 -4.89 9.39 -3.03
N ARG A 399 -3.72 10.04 -2.99
CA ARG A 399 -3.10 10.72 -4.14
C ARG A 399 -2.78 9.72 -5.26
N ALA A 400 -2.17 8.57 -4.94
CA ALA A 400 -1.88 7.51 -5.92
C ALA A 400 -3.17 6.92 -6.53
N MET A 401 -4.24 6.83 -5.73
CA MET A 401 -5.60 6.45 -6.12
C MET A 401 -6.33 7.53 -6.95
N GLY A 402 -5.73 8.70 -7.18
CA GLY A 402 -6.31 9.77 -8.01
C GLY A 402 -7.40 10.60 -7.32
N TRP A 403 -7.47 10.57 -5.98
CA TRP A 403 -8.38 11.43 -5.23
C TRP A 403 -7.94 12.89 -5.38
N LYS A 404 -8.84 13.74 -5.90
CA LYS A 404 -8.47 15.06 -6.40
C LYS A 404 -8.38 16.15 -5.33
N ASN A 405 -9.10 15.98 -4.22
CA ASN A 405 -9.25 17.00 -3.17
C ASN A 405 -8.91 16.42 -1.80
N VAL A 406 -7.65 15.99 -1.67
CA VAL A 406 -7.11 15.43 -0.43
C VAL A 406 -6.09 16.37 0.20
N SER A 407 -6.05 16.41 1.53
CA SER A 407 -5.11 17.20 2.33
C SER A 407 -4.75 16.49 3.64
N VAL A 408 -3.79 17.02 4.37
CA VAL A 408 -3.50 16.66 5.77
C VAL A 408 -3.87 17.83 6.67
N TYR A 409 -4.64 17.59 7.73
CA TYR A 409 -4.79 18.55 8.83
C TYR A 409 -3.64 18.30 9.81
N ASP A 410 -2.67 19.23 9.81
CA ASP A 410 -1.33 19.01 10.38
C ASP A 410 -1.35 18.76 11.89
N GLY A 411 -2.03 19.64 12.62
CA GLY A 411 -2.04 19.61 14.09
C GLY A 411 -2.82 18.46 14.70
N GLY A 412 -3.72 17.83 13.93
CA GLY A 412 -4.44 16.63 14.33
C GLY A 412 -5.09 16.69 15.71
N TRP A 413 -5.08 15.55 16.41
CA TRP A 413 -5.60 15.44 17.77
C TRP A 413 -4.78 16.25 18.76
N TYR A 414 -3.48 16.41 18.54
CA TYR A 414 -2.61 17.11 19.48
C TYR A 414 -2.97 18.59 19.59
N GLU A 415 -3.06 19.29 18.45
CA GLU A 415 -3.51 20.68 18.39
C GLU A 415 -4.98 20.81 18.82
N TRP A 416 -5.86 19.95 18.31
CA TRP A 416 -7.30 20.05 18.59
C TRP A 416 -7.59 19.95 20.09
N SER A 417 -7.01 18.95 20.76
CA SER A 417 -7.26 18.68 22.18
C SER A 417 -6.51 19.62 23.13
N SER A 418 -5.57 20.44 22.62
CA SER A 418 -4.89 21.47 23.40
C SER A 418 -5.84 22.60 23.85
N ASN A 419 -6.93 22.82 23.11
CA ASN A 419 -7.98 23.76 23.47
C ASN A 419 -9.21 23.02 24.01
N PRO A 420 -9.51 23.08 25.32
CA PRO A 420 -10.61 22.34 25.93
C PRO A 420 -12.01 22.78 25.46
N LYS A 421 -12.11 23.90 24.71
CA LYS A 421 -13.37 24.35 24.11
C LYS A 421 -13.71 23.60 22.81
N ASN A 422 -12.74 22.94 22.20
CA ASN A 422 -12.97 22.17 20.99
C ASN A 422 -13.83 20.92 21.30
N PRO A 423 -14.90 20.64 20.52
CA PRO A 423 -15.74 19.47 20.74
C PRO A 423 -14.99 18.14 20.63
N VAL A 424 -15.24 17.23 21.57
CA VAL A 424 -14.62 15.90 21.65
C VAL A 424 -15.70 14.82 21.69
N ALA A 425 -15.52 13.76 20.89
CA ALA A 425 -16.30 12.53 20.94
C ALA A 425 -15.51 11.42 21.64
N SER A 426 -16.23 10.49 22.28
CA SER A 426 -15.67 9.30 22.93
C SER A 426 -16.70 8.17 22.95
N GLY A 427 -16.25 6.95 23.27
CA GLY A 427 -17.08 5.75 23.30
C GLY A 427 -17.30 5.11 21.92
N GLU A 428 -17.82 3.89 21.96
CA GLU A 428 -18.17 3.07 20.79
C GLU A 428 -19.22 3.77 19.93
N ARG A 429 -18.94 3.88 18.63
CA ARG A 429 -19.84 4.55 17.67
C ARG A 429 -19.58 4.11 16.24
N GLY A 430 -20.63 4.09 15.43
CA GLY A 430 -20.56 3.80 14.01
C GLY A 430 -20.57 5.05 13.12
N PRO A 431 -20.60 4.86 11.79
CA PRO A 431 -20.58 5.95 10.79
C PRO A 431 -21.69 7.00 10.98
N ASP A 432 -22.87 6.59 11.43
CA ASP A 432 -24.03 7.47 11.63
C ASP A 432 -23.82 8.55 12.72
N ALA A 433 -22.90 8.31 13.66
CA ALA A 433 -22.56 9.27 14.71
C ALA A 433 -21.73 10.47 14.20
N SER A 434 -21.25 10.40 12.94
CA SER A 434 -20.42 11.43 12.29
C SER A 434 -21.16 12.13 11.14
N LYS A 435 -22.50 12.08 11.15
CA LYS A 435 -23.35 12.76 10.17
C LYS A 435 -23.39 14.27 10.37
#